data_AF-H9CWE6-F1
#
_entry.id   AF-H9CWE6-F1
#
_cell.length_a   1.000
_cell.length_b   1.000
_cell.length_c   1.000
_cell.angle_alpha   90.00
_cell.angle_beta   90.00
_cell.angle_gamma   90.00
#
_symmetry.space_group_name_H-M   'P 1'
#
loop_
_entity.id
_entity.type
_entity.pdbx_description
1 polymer ?
#
loop_
_entity_poly.entity_id
_entity_poly.type
_entity_poly.pdbx_seq_one_letter_code
_entity_poly.pdbx_strand_id
1 'polypeptide(L)'
;MIMVAFYILCERKFLGYIQLRKGPNKVGFIGLLQSFADLLKLVLKNKIYWFNVNSWFSWFGCIILLFCSLVSCLFYALYSSGLGLPLSLLFFLVLSSFIGYGLMMIGWCSWNKYGLLSAVRVSFSSVMFEMVFMCIILLYGLCYQVYGGVDFSLLFLVVPVSYIVWLVVFLGEGNRPPLDYGESESELVSGFSLEYSGMSFLVIFACEYLMMFVFSWLSSIIFISSLFVVVLFHLVLYAWMRGTVVRIRYDYYVYTIWCYGVIVLLL
;
A
#
# COMPACT_ATOMS: atom_id res chain seq x y z
N MET A 1 13.34 -7.19 -0.91
CA MET A 1 14.14 -6.05 -0.41
C MET A 1 14.93 -5.32 -1.50
N ILE A 2 15.77 -5.99 -2.29
CA ILE A 2 16.52 -5.31 -3.38
C ILE A 2 15.58 -4.63 -4.39
N MET A 3 14.50 -5.33 -4.78
CA MET A 3 13.46 -4.78 -5.66
C MET A 3 12.86 -3.48 -5.10
N VAL A 4 12.52 -3.45 -3.80
CA VAL A 4 12.00 -2.26 -3.11
C VAL A 4 12.99 -1.09 -3.19
N ALA A 5 14.28 -1.35 -2.94
CA ALA A 5 15.30 -0.30 -3.01
C ALA A 5 15.44 0.30 -4.42
N PHE A 6 15.32 -0.52 -5.47
CA PHE A 6 15.32 -0.01 -6.84
C PHE A 6 14.01 0.65 -7.24
N TYR A 7 12.87 0.19 -6.71
CA TYR A 7 11.58 0.82 -6.96
C TYR A 7 11.53 2.25 -6.41
N ILE A 8 12.03 2.49 -5.19
CA ILE A 8 12.17 3.85 -4.62
C ILE A 8 12.99 4.77 -5.52
N LEU A 9 14.09 4.25 -6.08
CA LEU A 9 14.93 5.00 -7.02
C LEU A 9 14.20 5.26 -8.34
N CYS A 10 13.50 4.26 -8.88
CA CYS A 10 12.72 4.35 -10.10
C CYS A 10 11.64 5.43 -9.98
N GLU A 11 10.87 5.42 -8.89
CA GLU A 11 9.83 6.40 -8.61
C GLU A 11 10.39 7.82 -8.60
N ARG A 12 11.53 8.06 -7.91
CA ARG A 12 12.17 9.39 -7.88
C ARG A 12 12.63 9.87 -9.26
N LYS A 13 13.11 8.96 -10.10
CA LYS A 13 13.49 9.30 -11.49
C LYS A 13 12.26 9.59 -12.33
N PHE A 14 11.23 8.75 -12.22
CA PHE A 14 9.97 8.90 -12.94
C PHE A 14 9.28 10.23 -12.63
N LEU A 15 9.14 10.59 -11.35
CA LEU A 15 8.62 11.88 -10.92
C LEU A 15 9.50 13.05 -11.36
N GLY A 16 10.82 12.86 -11.38
CA GLY A 16 11.75 13.83 -11.94
C GLY A 16 11.41 14.14 -13.40
N TYR A 17 11.23 13.10 -14.23
CA TYR A 17 10.91 13.26 -15.65
C TYR A 17 9.56 13.94 -15.88
N ILE A 18 8.53 13.62 -15.09
CA ILE A 18 7.22 14.32 -15.14
C ILE A 18 7.40 15.82 -14.86
N GLN A 19 8.27 16.16 -13.91
CA GLN A 19 8.56 17.55 -13.52
C GLN A 19 9.64 18.22 -14.39
N LEU A 20 10.03 17.61 -15.51
CA LEU A 20 11.09 18.10 -16.40
C LEU A 20 12.44 18.36 -15.69
N ARG A 21 12.74 17.61 -14.63
CA ARG A 21 14.03 17.64 -13.92
C ARG A 21 14.69 16.26 -13.88
N LYS A 22 16.02 16.24 -13.80
CA LYS A 22 16.72 14.97 -13.64
C LYS A 22 16.56 14.47 -12.20
N GLY A 23 16.20 13.19 -12.05
CA GLY A 23 16.20 12.49 -10.76
C GLY A 23 17.61 12.31 -10.19
N PRO A 24 17.77 11.52 -9.11
CA PRO A 24 19.08 11.30 -8.49
C PRO A 24 20.06 10.69 -9.49
N ASN A 25 21.14 11.44 -9.79
CA ASN A 25 22.14 11.08 -10.79
C ASN A 25 23.59 11.11 -10.27
N LYS A 26 23.85 11.61 -9.06
CA LYS A 26 25.21 11.86 -8.55
C LYS A 26 25.83 10.67 -7.79
N VAL A 27 25.05 9.89 -7.05
CA VAL A 27 25.57 8.84 -6.16
C VAL A 27 25.81 7.54 -6.94
N GLY A 28 27.08 7.18 -7.17
CA GLY A 28 27.47 6.03 -7.99
C GLY A 28 27.23 6.26 -9.50
N PHE A 29 27.09 5.17 -10.27
CA PHE A 29 26.81 5.26 -11.71
C PHE A 29 25.34 5.63 -11.95
N ILE A 30 25.07 6.83 -12.49
CA ILE A 30 23.71 7.34 -12.79
C ILE A 30 22.77 7.28 -11.56
N GLY A 31 23.30 7.45 -10.35
CA GLY A 31 22.49 7.45 -9.12
C GLY A 31 22.07 6.07 -8.60
N LEU A 32 22.50 4.94 -9.21
CA LEU A 32 22.05 3.58 -8.83
C LEU A 32 22.25 3.25 -7.35
N LEU A 33 23.28 3.82 -6.71
CA LEU A 33 23.60 3.56 -5.30
C LEU A 33 22.84 4.49 -4.33
N GLN A 34 21.96 5.38 -4.83
CA GLN A 34 21.24 6.34 -3.98
C GLN A 34 20.37 5.68 -2.93
N SER A 35 19.62 4.64 -3.28
CA SER A 35 18.71 3.97 -2.33
C SER A 35 19.47 3.25 -1.21
N PHE A 36 20.63 2.68 -1.51
CA PHE A 36 21.54 2.11 -0.51
C PHE A 36 22.16 3.18 0.39
N ALA A 37 22.54 4.33 -0.17
CA ALA A 37 23.06 5.46 0.61
C ALA A 37 22.01 6.02 1.59
N ASP A 38 20.76 6.14 1.15
CA ASP A 38 19.66 6.59 2.01
C ASP A 38 19.38 5.59 3.14
N LEU A 39 19.41 4.29 2.83
CA LEU A 39 19.28 3.21 3.82
C LEU A 39 20.40 3.29 4.87
N LEU A 40 21.66 3.36 4.44
CA LEU A 40 22.82 3.47 5.33
C LEU A 40 22.74 4.73 6.19
N LYS A 41 22.33 5.87 5.61
CA LYS A 41 22.14 7.12 6.34
C LYS A 41 21.12 6.97 7.48
N LEU A 42 19.99 6.30 7.23
CA LEU A 42 18.95 6.10 8.24
C LEU A 42 19.37 5.11 9.32
N VAL A 43 20.17 4.10 8.97
CA VAL A 43 20.73 3.12 9.93
C VAL A 43 21.76 3.77 10.86
N LEU A 44 22.65 4.61 10.30
CA LEU A 44 23.69 5.31 11.06
C LEU A 44 23.16 6.52 11.84
N LYS A 45 21.91 6.94 11.60
CA LYS A 45 21.32 8.09 12.29
C LYS A 45 21.04 7.73 13.75
N ASN A 46 21.79 8.34 14.66
CA ASN A 46 21.57 8.18 16.10
C ASN A 46 20.18 8.69 16.49
N LYS A 47 19.49 7.92 17.34
CA LYS A 47 18.21 8.31 17.94
C LYS A 47 18.47 9.31 19.07
N ILE A 48 17.82 10.47 19.02
CA ILE A 48 17.79 11.42 20.13
C ILE A 48 16.76 10.91 21.14
N TYR A 49 17.23 10.36 22.25
CA TYR A 49 16.39 9.63 23.22
C TYR A 49 15.30 10.49 23.88
N TRP A 50 15.52 11.80 23.96
CA TRP A 50 14.68 12.71 24.74
C TRP A 50 13.42 13.21 24.04
N PHE A 51 13.30 13.04 22.72
CA PHE A 51 12.17 13.55 21.93
C PHE A 51 11.17 12.48 21.50
N ASN A 52 11.52 11.20 21.60
CA ASN A 52 10.70 10.11 21.09
C ASN A 52 10.17 9.26 22.26
N VAL A 53 8.93 9.51 22.69
CA VAL A 53 8.23 8.66 23.65
C VAL A 53 7.67 7.43 22.90
N ASN A 54 8.57 6.65 22.26
CA ASN A 54 8.17 5.40 21.62
C ASN A 54 7.77 4.41 22.71
N SER A 55 6.47 4.31 23.00
CA SER A 55 5.96 3.31 23.94
C SER A 55 6.30 1.90 23.44
N TRP A 56 6.31 0.92 24.34
CA TRP A 56 6.52 -0.48 23.97
C TRP A 56 5.55 -0.96 22.87
N PHE A 57 4.31 -0.47 22.91
CA PHE A 57 3.30 -0.74 21.90
C PHE A 57 3.66 -0.22 20.49
N SER A 58 4.37 0.91 20.37
CA SER A 58 4.85 1.39 19.06
C SER A 58 5.83 0.43 18.40
N TRP A 59 6.68 -0.22 19.20
CA TRP A 59 7.63 -1.21 18.72
C TRP A 59 6.91 -2.49 18.29
N PHE A 60 5.91 -2.93 19.07
CA PHE A 60 5.04 -4.03 18.67
C PHE A 60 4.32 -3.73 17.34
N GLY A 61 3.80 -2.52 17.15
CA GLY A 61 3.19 -2.11 15.88
C GLY A 61 4.17 -2.20 14.70
N CYS A 62 5.40 -1.71 14.86
CA CYS A 62 6.46 -1.85 13.84
C CYS A 62 6.77 -3.32 13.52
N ILE A 63 6.82 -4.18 14.54
CA ILE A 63 7.08 -5.62 14.39
C ILE A 63 5.92 -6.30 13.64
N ILE A 64 4.67 -5.95 13.95
CA ILE A 64 3.49 -6.48 13.26
C ILE A 64 3.54 -6.10 11.77
N LEU A 65 3.80 -4.83 11.45
CA LEU A 65 3.93 -4.40 10.05
C LEU A 65 5.02 -5.16 9.31
N LEU A 66 6.20 -5.27 9.91
CA LEU A 66 7.31 -6.00 9.31
C LEU A 66 6.96 -7.48 9.12
N PHE A 67 6.37 -8.11 10.13
CA PHE A 67 5.94 -9.51 10.06
C PHE A 67 4.93 -9.72 8.93
N CYS A 68 3.86 -8.94 8.88
CA CYS A 68 2.84 -9.04 7.83
C CYS A 68 3.43 -8.83 6.43
N SER A 69 4.33 -7.86 6.27
CA SER A 69 5.01 -7.58 4.99
C SER A 69 5.94 -8.72 4.54
N LEU A 70 6.59 -9.42 5.49
CA LEU A 70 7.41 -10.58 5.17
C LEU A 70 6.57 -11.81 4.82
N VAL A 71 5.47 -12.04 5.56
CA VAL A 71 4.54 -13.14 5.26
C VAL A 71 3.90 -12.94 3.89
N SER A 72 3.53 -11.71 3.52
CA SER A 72 2.98 -11.43 2.19
C SER A 72 4.01 -11.67 1.07
N CYS A 73 5.30 -11.43 1.32
CA CYS A 73 6.38 -11.82 0.41
C CYS A 73 6.53 -13.36 0.29
N LEU A 74 6.28 -14.11 1.36
CA LEU A 74 6.25 -15.58 1.29
C LEU A 74 5.11 -16.08 0.40
N PHE A 75 3.93 -15.46 0.48
CA PHE A 75 2.81 -15.77 -0.43
C PHE A 75 3.17 -15.55 -1.90
N TYR A 76 3.85 -14.45 -2.22
CA TYR A 76 4.38 -14.21 -3.56
C TYR A 76 5.35 -15.32 -4.00
N ALA A 77 6.29 -15.70 -3.13
CA ALA A 77 7.27 -16.74 -3.43
C ALA A 77 6.61 -18.11 -3.66
N LEU A 78 5.67 -18.51 -2.80
CA LEU A 78 4.92 -19.77 -2.92
C LEU A 78 4.11 -19.84 -4.22
N TYR A 79 3.47 -18.73 -4.60
CA TYR A 79 2.76 -18.67 -5.88
C TYR A 79 3.73 -18.81 -7.06
N SER A 80 4.88 -18.13 -7.01
CA SER A 80 5.89 -18.20 -8.09
C SER A 80 6.52 -19.59 -8.25
N SER A 81 6.59 -20.38 -7.18
CA SER A 81 7.05 -21.77 -7.22
C SER A 81 5.95 -22.77 -7.62
N GLY A 82 4.71 -22.30 -7.86
CA GLY A 82 3.57 -23.13 -8.22
C GLY A 82 2.93 -23.87 -7.02
N LEU A 83 3.36 -23.59 -5.79
CA LEU A 83 2.81 -24.17 -4.58
C LEU A 83 1.61 -23.33 -4.11
N GLY A 84 0.44 -23.61 -4.67
CA GLY A 84 -0.81 -22.95 -4.29
C GLY A 84 -1.35 -23.44 -2.94
N LEU A 85 -1.67 -22.51 -2.04
CA LEU A 85 -2.46 -22.79 -0.84
C LEU A 85 -3.96 -22.65 -1.18
N PRO A 86 -4.82 -23.61 -0.77
CA PRO A 86 -6.23 -23.66 -1.22
C PRO A 86 -7.12 -22.50 -0.71
N LEU A 87 -6.60 -21.58 0.09
CA LEU A 87 -7.30 -20.41 0.64
C LEU A 87 -6.41 -19.14 0.64
N SER A 88 -5.46 -19.05 -0.30
CA SER A 88 -4.45 -17.99 -0.33
C SER A 88 -5.03 -16.56 -0.31
N LEU A 89 -6.13 -16.32 -1.03
CA LEU A 89 -6.80 -15.00 -1.06
C LEU A 89 -7.42 -14.61 0.29
N LEU A 90 -8.02 -15.57 1.01
CA LEU A 90 -8.59 -15.33 2.34
C LEU A 90 -7.50 -15.10 3.38
N PHE A 91 -6.39 -15.84 3.30
CA PHE A 91 -5.22 -15.56 4.14
C PHE A 91 -4.65 -14.17 3.87
N PHE A 92 -4.63 -13.73 2.61
CA PHE A 92 -4.19 -12.39 2.26
C PHE A 92 -5.08 -11.30 2.89
N LEU A 93 -6.39 -11.54 2.96
CA LEU A 93 -7.33 -10.64 3.60
C LEU A 93 -7.10 -10.51 5.10
N VAL A 94 -6.80 -11.63 5.76
CA VAL A 94 -6.40 -11.63 7.18
C VAL A 94 -5.08 -10.87 7.37
N LEU A 95 -4.14 -10.98 6.45
CA LEU A 95 -2.90 -10.22 6.52
C LEU A 95 -3.10 -8.71 6.35
N SER A 96 -3.97 -8.28 5.44
CA SER A 96 -4.25 -6.84 5.25
C SER A 96 -4.88 -6.22 6.51
N SER A 97 -5.71 -6.96 7.24
CA SER A 97 -6.29 -6.43 8.49
C SER A 97 -5.27 -6.23 9.60
N PHE A 98 -4.32 -7.15 9.75
CA PHE A 98 -3.22 -6.96 10.69
C PHE A 98 -2.32 -5.76 10.33
N ILE A 99 -2.21 -5.39 9.06
CA ILE A 99 -1.48 -4.19 8.64
C ILE A 99 -2.19 -2.92 9.11
N GLY A 100 -3.51 -2.84 8.94
CA GLY A 100 -4.33 -1.74 9.48
C GLY A 100 -4.18 -1.59 11.00
N TYR A 101 -4.21 -2.69 11.74
CA TYR A 101 -3.96 -2.68 13.19
C TYR A 101 -2.54 -2.23 13.55
N GLY A 102 -1.53 -2.65 12.78
CA GLY A 102 -0.15 -2.23 12.96
C GLY A 102 0.02 -0.71 12.83
N LEU A 103 -0.59 -0.10 11.80
CA LEU A 103 -0.58 1.34 11.58
C LEU A 103 -1.32 2.10 12.69
N MET A 104 -2.45 1.58 13.16
CA MET A 104 -3.19 2.16 14.28
C MET A 104 -2.37 2.16 15.58
N MET A 105 -1.69 1.05 15.89
CA MET A 105 -0.82 0.95 17.07
C MET A 105 0.33 1.95 17.02
N ILE A 106 0.97 2.10 15.86
CA ILE A 106 2.05 3.08 15.63
C ILE A 106 1.53 4.50 15.89
N GLY A 107 0.43 4.91 15.27
CA GLY A 107 -0.05 6.29 15.43
C GLY A 107 -0.64 6.57 16.81
N TRP A 108 -1.29 5.61 17.49
CA TRP A 108 -1.77 5.84 18.86
C TRP A 108 -0.60 6.03 19.84
N CYS A 109 0.48 5.29 19.64
CA CYS A 109 1.65 5.35 20.50
C CYS A 109 2.57 6.55 20.23
N SER A 110 2.24 7.37 19.23
CA SER A 110 3.00 8.56 18.87
C SER A 110 2.65 9.80 19.71
N TRP A 111 1.94 9.64 20.84
CA TRP A 111 1.59 10.65 21.86
C TRP A 111 1.23 12.08 21.40
N ASN A 112 0.84 12.24 20.13
CA ASN A 112 0.57 13.50 19.46
C ASN A 112 -0.84 13.46 18.87
N LYS A 113 -1.56 14.57 19.01
CA LYS A 113 -2.93 14.70 18.48
C LYS A 113 -2.98 14.43 16.97
N TYR A 114 -2.01 14.94 16.20
CA TYR A 114 -1.94 14.74 14.76
C TYR A 114 -1.58 13.30 14.37
N GLY A 115 -0.68 12.66 15.11
CA GLY A 115 -0.30 11.27 14.89
C GLY A 115 -1.48 10.31 15.11
N LEU A 116 -2.24 10.51 16.19
CA LEU A 116 -3.46 9.73 16.44
C LEU A 116 -4.52 9.94 15.35
N LEU A 117 -4.80 11.19 14.96
CA LEU A 117 -5.75 11.49 13.88
C LEU A 117 -5.35 10.85 12.55
N SER A 118 -4.05 10.83 12.23
CA SER A 118 -3.54 10.15 11.04
C SER A 118 -3.77 8.64 11.09
N ALA A 119 -3.48 7.99 12.23
CA ALA A 119 -3.67 6.55 12.40
C ALA A 119 -5.13 6.15 12.23
N VAL A 120 -6.06 6.92 12.79
CA VAL A 120 -7.50 6.64 12.67
C VAL A 120 -7.92 6.71 11.20
N ARG A 121 -7.51 7.75 10.46
CA ARG A 121 -7.85 7.88 9.02
C ARG A 121 -7.29 6.74 8.18
N VAL A 122 -6.04 6.36 8.42
CA VAL A 122 -5.38 5.28 7.69
C VAL A 122 -5.98 3.90 8.03
N SER A 123 -6.31 3.65 9.30
CA SER A 123 -7.00 2.43 9.71
C SER A 123 -8.39 2.32 9.09
N PHE A 124 -9.08 3.45 8.90
CA PHE A 124 -10.37 3.43 8.23
C PHE A 124 -10.24 3.20 6.72
N SER A 125 -9.19 3.73 6.07
CA SER A 125 -8.92 3.39 4.67
C SER A 125 -8.59 1.90 4.48
N SER A 126 -7.91 1.26 5.43
CA SER A 126 -7.64 -0.19 5.37
C SER A 126 -8.89 -1.04 5.54
N VAL A 127 -9.82 -0.63 6.43
CA VAL A 127 -11.13 -1.29 6.54
C VAL A 127 -11.94 -1.16 5.24
N MET A 128 -11.88 -0.02 4.57
CA MET A 128 -12.53 0.14 3.26
C MET A 128 -11.88 -0.74 2.19
N PHE A 129 -10.55 -0.92 2.24
CA PHE A 129 -9.85 -1.88 1.40
C PHE A 129 -10.33 -3.31 1.62
N GLU A 130 -10.46 -3.75 2.87
CA GLU A 130 -10.97 -5.08 3.20
C GLU A 130 -12.40 -5.31 2.69
N MET A 131 -13.30 -4.34 2.87
CA MET A 131 -14.68 -4.47 2.38
C MET A 131 -14.74 -4.65 0.86
N VAL A 132 -14.02 -3.83 0.11
CA VAL A 132 -13.99 -3.94 -1.36
C VAL A 132 -13.30 -5.23 -1.80
N PHE A 133 -12.23 -5.63 -1.11
CA PHE A 133 -11.56 -6.90 -1.38
C PHE A 133 -12.47 -8.11 -1.14
N MET A 134 -13.27 -8.11 -0.05
CA MET A 134 -14.29 -9.12 0.22
C MET A 134 -15.32 -9.20 -0.92
N CYS A 135 -15.84 -8.05 -1.36
CA CYS A 135 -16.84 -8.01 -2.44
C CYS A 135 -16.27 -8.63 -3.73
N ILE A 136 -15.01 -8.32 -4.05
CA ILE A 136 -14.34 -8.88 -5.23
C ILE A 136 -14.15 -10.39 -5.09
N ILE A 137 -13.72 -10.89 -3.93
CA ILE A 137 -13.58 -12.35 -3.70
C ILE A 137 -14.93 -13.05 -3.92
N LEU A 138 -16.03 -12.47 -3.45
CA LEU A 138 -17.39 -13.01 -3.66
C LEU A 138 -17.78 -13.01 -5.15
N LEU A 139 -17.50 -11.92 -5.88
CA LEU A 139 -17.74 -11.85 -7.32
C LEU A 139 -16.97 -12.94 -8.07
N TYR A 140 -15.69 -13.17 -7.75
CA TYR A 140 -14.93 -14.26 -8.35
C TYR A 140 -15.48 -15.64 -7.97
N GLY A 141 -15.94 -15.82 -6.73
CA GLY A 141 -16.61 -17.05 -6.30
C GLY A 141 -17.86 -17.38 -7.13
N LEU A 142 -18.63 -16.35 -7.49
CA LEU A 142 -19.77 -16.47 -8.42
C LEU A 142 -19.32 -16.83 -9.84
N CYS A 143 -18.25 -16.21 -10.35
CA CYS A 143 -17.69 -16.51 -11.68
C CYS A 143 -17.26 -17.96 -11.83
N TYR A 144 -16.68 -18.57 -10.79
CA TYR A 144 -16.29 -19.98 -10.79
C TYR A 144 -17.48 -20.96 -10.62
N GLN A 145 -18.72 -20.44 -10.69
CA GLN A 145 -19.99 -21.19 -10.61
C GLN A 145 -20.19 -22.00 -9.32
N VAL A 146 -19.45 -21.70 -8.25
CA VAL A 146 -19.59 -22.41 -6.96
C VAL A 146 -20.93 -22.08 -6.29
N TYR A 147 -21.48 -20.90 -6.56
CA TYR A 147 -22.68 -20.36 -5.88
C TYR A 147 -23.91 -20.23 -6.79
N GLY A 148 -23.90 -20.84 -7.98
CA GLY A 148 -24.95 -20.72 -8.99
C GLY A 148 -24.46 -19.94 -10.21
N GLY A 149 -24.68 -20.50 -11.41
CA GLY A 149 -24.17 -19.93 -12.66
C GLY A 149 -24.79 -18.57 -12.97
N VAL A 150 -23.94 -17.57 -13.19
CA VAL A 150 -24.33 -16.24 -13.70
C VAL A 150 -24.06 -16.20 -15.21
N ASP A 151 -24.88 -15.47 -15.95
CA ASP A 151 -24.68 -15.25 -17.38
C ASP A 151 -23.33 -14.57 -17.65
N PHE A 152 -22.50 -15.20 -18.48
CA PHE A 152 -21.17 -14.70 -18.85
C PHE A 152 -21.20 -13.31 -19.52
N SER A 153 -22.34 -12.88 -20.07
CA SER A 153 -22.50 -11.56 -20.70
C SER A 153 -22.45 -10.40 -19.70
N LEU A 154 -23.02 -10.57 -18.50
CA LEU A 154 -22.99 -9.56 -17.45
C LEU A 154 -21.59 -9.42 -16.84
N LEU A 155 -20.82 -10.51 -16.79
CA LEU A 155 -19.44 -10.52 -16.27
C LEU A 155 -18.53 -9.59 -17.06
N PHE A 156 -18.71 -9.47 -18.38
CA PHE A 156 -17.91 -8.56 -19.21
C PHE A 156 -18.08 -7.09 -18.82
N LEU A 157 -19.23 -6.72 -18.25
CA LEU A 157 -19.51 -5.36 -17.80
C LEU A 157 -19.09 -5.13 -16.34
N VAL A 158 -19.23 -6.14 -15.48
CA VAL A 158 -18.91 -6.03 -14.04
C VAL A 158 -17.40 -6.02 -13.77
N VAL A 159 -16.61 -6.79 -14.52
CA VAL A 159 -15.14 -6.88 -14.34
C VAL A 159 -14.41 -5.54 -14.54
N PRO A 160 -14.64 -4.73 -15.59
CA PRO A 160 -13.95 -3.45 -15.74
C PRO A 160 -14.36 -2.43 -14.68
N VAL A 161 -15.63 -2.44 -14.24
CA VAL A 161 -16.11 -1.54 -13.20
C VAL A 161 -15.48 -1.90 -11.84
N SER A 162 -15.46 -3.18 -11.49
CA SER A 162 -14.81 -3.66 -10.26
C SER A 162 -13.31 -3.40 -10.25
N TYR A 163 -12.64 -3.45 -11.41
CA TYR A 163 -11.23 -3.06 -11.53
C TYR A 163 -11.01 -1.57 -11.22
N ILE A 164 -11.89 -0.67 -11.65
CA ILE A 164 -11.77 0.77 -11.36
C ILE A 164 -11.95 1.03 -9.85
N VAL A 165 -12.98 0.43 -9.23
CA VAL A 165 -13.19 0.57 -7.78
C VAL A 165 -11.99 -0.01 -7.02
N TRP A 166 -11.50 -1.17 -7.46
CA TRP A 166 -10.29 -1.79 -6.91
C TRP A 166 -9.08 -0.87 -7.01
N LEU A 167 -8.81 -0.24 -8.16
CA LEU A 167 -7.68 0.66 -8.34
C LEU A 167 -7.71 1.85 -7.37
N VAL A 168 -8.89 2.44 -7.13
CA VAL A 168 -9.02 3.57 -6.18
C VAL A 168 -8.66 3.13 -4.76
N VAL A 169 -9.15 1.97 -4.35
CA VAL A 169 -8.97 1.43 -3.00
C VAL A 169 -7.56 0.88 -2.80
N PHE A 170 -7.01 0.26 -3.84
CA PHE A 170 -5.60 -0.13 -3.96
C PHE A 170 -4.66 1.05 -3.75
N LEU A 171 -4.90 2.19 -4.43
CA LEU A 171 -4.10 3.40 -4.25
C LEU A 171 -4.23 3.96 -2.82
N GLY A 172 -5.43 3.86 -2.22
CA GLY A 172 -5.68 4.30 -0.85
C GLY A 172 -4.88 3.52 0.19
N GLU A 173 -4.82 2.19 0.06
CA GLU A 173 -4.07 1.35 0.99
C GLU A 173 -2.55 1.56 0.89
N GLY A 174 -2.05 1.94 -0.28
CA GLY A 174 -0.66 2.34 -0.47
C GLY A 174 -0.25 3.58 0.32
N ASN A 175 -1.20 4.37 0.85
CA ASN A 175 -0.98 5.60 1.64
C ASN A 175 0.00 6.59 0.97
N ARG A 176 -0.01 6.67 -0.36
CA ARG A 176 0.81 7.58 -1.16
C ARG A 176 -0.06 8.56 -1.93
N PRO A 177 0.47 9.75 -2.29
CA PRO A 177 -0.30 10.72 -3.05
C PRO A 177 -0.74 10.07 -4.37
N PRO A 178 -2.00 10.23 -4.81
CA PRO A 178 -2.97 11.26 -4.37
C PRO A 178 -3.82 10.93 -3.13
N LEU A 179 -3.73 9.72 -2.55
CA LEU A 179 -4.54 9.27 -1.40
C LEU A 179 -3.64 9.06 -0.16
N ASP A 180 -2.89 10.08 0.24
CA ASP A 180 -1.92 10.07 1.35
C ASP A 180 -2.51 10.50 2.70
N TYR A 181 -3.52 9.78 3.21
CA TYR A 181 -4.24 10.20 4.44
C TYR A 181 -3.41 10.14 5.71
N GLY A 182 -2.40 9.27 5.76
CA GLY A 182 -1.49 9.16 6.89
C GLY A 182 -0.43 10.25 6.96
N GLU A 183 0.05 10.71 5.80
CA GLU A 183 1.24 11.58 5.70
C GLU A 183 0.90 12.99 5.20
N SER A 184 -0.37 13.29 4.92
CA SER A 184 -0.81 14.58 4.33
C SER A 184 -0.19 15.80 5.02
N GLU A 185 0.75 16.45 4.33
CA GLU A 185 1.52 17.59 4.85
C GLU A 185 0.62 18.82 5.12
N SER A 186 -0.43 19.00 4.30
CA SER A 186 -1.35 20.13 4.40
C SER A 186 -2.26 20.08 5.62
N GLU A 187 -2.54 18.88 6.15
CA GLU A 187 -3.49 18.70 7.25
C GLU A 187 -2.83 18.20 8.53
N LEU A 188 -1.79 17.36 8.43
CA LEU A 188 -1.23 16.62 9.55
C LEU A 188 0.28 16.83 9.73
N VAL A 189 0.92 17.71 8.95
CA VAL A 189 2.36 18.03 9.04
C VAL A 189 3.24 16.75 9.03
N SER A 190 2.80 15.72 8.28
CA SER A 190 3.38 14.35 8.19
C SER A 190 2.84 13.27 9.16
N GLY A 191 1.85 13.58 10.01
CA GLY A 191 1.04 12.60 10.73
C GLY A 191 1.84 11.73 11.72
N PHE A 192 1.69 10.41 11.65
CA PHE A 192 2.36 9.48 12.56
C PHE A 192 3.87 9.39 12.32
N SER A 193 4.38 9.81 11.17
CA SER A 193 5.81 9.73 10.83
C SER A 193 6.69 10.72 11.61
N LEU A 194 6.10 11.77 12.20
CA LEU A 194 6.81 12.84 12.91
C LEU A 194 7.70 12.34 14.05
N GLU A 195 7.21 11.35 14.81
CA GLU A 195 7.92 10.85 15.98
C GLU A 195 8.93 9.75 15.64
N TYR A 196 8.85 9.13 14.47
CA TYR A 196 9.75 8.03 14.16
C TYR A 196 11.03 8.53 13.52
N SER A 197 12.16 8.11 14.09
CA SER A 197 13.49 8.46 13.58
C SER A 197 14.37 7.22 13.35
N GLY A 198 15.30 7.34 12.40
CA GLY A 198 16.30 6.31 12.11
C GLY A 198 15.68 4.98 11.67
N MET A 199 15.98 3.90 12.40
CA MET A 199 15.57 2.53 12.05
C MET A 199 14.06 2.29 12.04
N SER A 200 13.30 2.85 13.00
CA SER A 200 11.84 2.61 13.05
C SER A 200 11.13 3.28 11.89
N PHE A 201 11.58 4.48 11.51
CA PHE A 201 11.11 5.17 10.31
C PHE A 201 11.42 4.33 9.06
N LEU A 202 12.67 3.86 8.93
CA LEU A 202 13.08 3.02 7.81
C LEU A 202 12.20 1.78 7.66
N VAL A 203 11.88 1.09 8.77
CA VAL A 203 11.03 -0.11 8.74
C VAL A 203 9.63 0.21 8.23
N ILE A 204 8.99 1.26 8.75
CA ILE A 204 7.65 1.66 8.32
C ILE A 204 7.62 1.95 6.81
N PHE A 205 8.53 2.80 6.32
CA PHE A 205 8.59 3.14 4.89
C PHE A 205 8.91 1.91 4.03
N ALA A 206 9.87 1.08 4.44
CA ALA A 206 10.21 -0.14 3.70
C ALA A 206 9.02 -1.10 3.61
N CYS A 207 8.21 -1.23 4.67
CA CYS A 207 7.01 -2.06 4.68
C CYS A 207 5.94 -1.50 3.75
N GLU A 208 5.67 -0.18 3.76
CA GLU A 208 4.73 0.46 2.84
C GLU A 208 5.12 0.22 1.37
N TYR A 209 6.40 0.38 1.03
CA TYR A 209 6.87 0.11 -0.34
C TYR A 209 6.81 -1.37 -0.72
N LEU A 210 7.07 -2.27 0.23
CA LEU A 210 6.90 -3.70 -0.01
C LEU A 210 5.43 -4.03 -0.26
N MET A 211 4.51 -3.48 0.54
CA MET A 211 3.09 -3.71 0.38
C MET A 211 2.55 -3.14 -0.94
N MET A 212 3.04 -1.97 -1.40
CA MET A 212 2.72 -1.48 -2.75
C MET A 212 3.08 -2.50 -3.84
N PHE A 213 4.25 -3.16 -3.73
CA PHE A 213 4.61 -4.23 -4.64
C PHE A 213 3.66 -5.43 -4.53
N VAL A 214 3.40 -5.91 -3.32
CA VAL A 214 2.53 -7.07 -3.09
C VAL A 214 1.11 -6.82 -3.59
N PHE A 215 0.53 -5.65 -3.34
CA PHE A 215 -0.79 -5.32 -3.86
C PHE A 215 -0.78 -5.16 -5.39
N SER A 216 0.31 -4.66 -5.98
CA SER A 216 0.45 -4.58 -7.45
C SER A 216 0.51 -5.97 -8.09
N TRP A 217 1.10 -6.93 -7.37
CA TRP A 217 1.08 -8.34 -7.77
C TRP A 217 -0.31 -8.97 -7.60
N LEU A 218 -0.98 -8.73 -6.47
CA LEU A 218 -2.31 -9.26 -6.23
C LEU A 218 -3.36 -8.72 -7.22
N SER A 219 -3.31 -7.42 -7.54
CA SER A 219 -4.16 -6.81 -8.58
C SER A 219 -3.95 -7.45 -9.95
N SER A 220 -2.69 -7.76 -10.31
CA SER A 220 -2.38 -8.44 -11.58
C SER A 220 -3.00 -9.83 -11.65
N ILE A 221 -2.94 -10.61 -10.57
CA ILE A 221 -3.51 -11.96 -10.49
C ILE A 221 -5.02 -11.93 -10.61
N ILE A 222 -5.67 -11.00 -9.92
CA ILE A 222 -7.12 -10.95 -9.86
C ILE A 222 -7.68 -10.58 -11.23
N PHE A 223 -7.25 -9.48 -11.85
CA PHE A 223 -7.99 -8.88 -12.96
C PHE A 223 -7.46 -9.16 -14.36
N ILE A 224 -6.15 -9.34 -14.54
CA ILE A 224 -5.55 -9.38 -15.89
C ILE A 224 -4.86 -10.71 -16.14
N SER A 225 -3.70 -10.91 -15.51
CA SER A 225 -2.89 -12.13 -15.61
C SER A 225 -1.71 -12.04 -14.65
N SER A 226 -1.13 -13.20 -14.30
CA SER A 226 0.05 -13.31 -13.46
C SER A 226 1.37 -12.90 -14.14
N LEU A 227 1.32 -12.28 -15.33
CA LEU A 227 2.51 -11.84 -16.04
C LEU A 227 3.21 -10.70 -15.29
N PHE A 228 4.52 -10.83 -15.13
CA PHE A 228 5.34 -9.82 -14.45
C PHE A 228 5.24 -8.42 -15.09
N VAL A 229 5.01 -8.35 -16.41
CA VAL A 229 4.80 -7.08 -17.14
C VAL A 229 3.59 -6.31 -16.59
N VAL A 230 2.54 -7.02 -16.20
CA VAL A 230 1.33 -6.40 -15.62
C VAL A 230 1.61 -5.87 -14.22
N VAL A 231 2.44 -6.56 -13.43
CA VAL A 231 2.89 -6.07 -12.12
C VAL A 231 3.66 -4.75 -12.29
N LEU A 232 4.60 -4.71 -13.23
CA LEU A 232 5.35 -3.50 -13.56
C LEU A 232 4.44 -2.36 -14.01
N PHE A 233 3.40 -2.67 -14.81
CA PHE A 233 2.41 -1.69 -15.21
C PHE A 233 1.71 -1.05 -14.01
N HIS A 234 1.23 -1.83 -13.05
CA HIS A 234 0.59 -1.30 -11.83
C HIS A 234 1.56 -0.48 -10.96
N LEU A 235 2.84 -0.87 -10.89
CA LEU A 235 3.88 -0.09 -10.20
C LEU A 235 4.15 1.26 -10.89
N VAL A 236 4.20 1.27 -12.23
CA VAL A 236 4.34 2.52 -13.00
C VAL A 236 3.08 3.38 -12.83
N LEU A 237 1.88 2.76 -12.79
CA LEU A 237 0.64 3.47 -12.49
C LEU A 237 0.69 4.17 -11.13
N TYR A 238 1.22 3.54 -10.07
CA TYR A 238 1.42 4.21 -8.78
C TYR A 238 2.25 5.49 -8.93
N ALA A 239 3.40 5.40 -9.58
CA ALA A 239 4.30 6.55 -9.78
C ALA A 239 3.68 7.63 -10.69
N TRP A 240 2.87 7.22 -11.67
CA TRP A 240 2.17 8.12 -12.59
C TRP A 240 1.03 8.85 -11.89
N MET A 241 0.16 8.15 -11.19
CA MET A 241 -0.96 8.75 -10.47
C MET A 241 -0.45 9.80 -9.48
N ARG A 242 0.66 9.52 -8.78
CA ARG A 242 1.33 10.48 -7.89
C ARG A 242 1.76 11.77 -8.59
N GLY A 243 2.22 11.69 -9.83
CA GLY A 243 2.71 12.85 -10.59
C GLY A 243 1.63 13.65 -11.32
N THR A 244 0.42 13.09 -11.47
CA THR A 244 -0.63 13.68 -12.33
C THR A 244 -1.92 14.02 -11.60
N VAL A 245 -2.31 13.23 -10.60
CA VAL A 245 -3.56 13.41 -9.89
C VAL A 245 -3.36 14.32 -8.68
N VAL A 246 -4.29 15.25 -8.50
CA VAL A 246 -4.32 16.15 -7.34
C VAL A 246 -4.71 15.36 -6.09
N ARG A 247 -4.13 15.71 -4.94
CA ARG A 247 -4.50 15.10 -3.65
C ARG A 247 -6.01 15.20 -3.42
N ILE A 248 -6.63 14.07 -3.10
CA ILE A 248 -8.07 13.99 -2.83
C ILE A 248 -8.29 14.10 -1.33
N ARG A 249 -9.29 14.88 -0.92
CA ARG A 249 -9.65 15.01 0.49
C ARG A 249 -10.30 13.72 1.00
N TYR A 250 -9.97 13.36 2.23
CA TYR A 250 -10.44 12.14 2.89
C TYR A 250 -11.97 11.98 2.87
N ASP A 251 -12.71 13.06 3.12
CA ASP A 251 -14.17 13.03 3.17
C ASP A 251 -14.80 12.58 1.84
N TYR A 252 -14.26 13.06 0.70
CA TYR A 252 -14.74 12.66 -0.62
C TYR A 252 -14.41 11.20 -0.91
N TYR A 253 -13.24 10.72 -0.52
CA TYR A 253 -12.85 9.32 -0.73
C TYR A 253 -13.76 8.36 0.04
N VAL A 254 -13.99 8.62 1.32
CA VAL A 254 -14.93 7.83 2.15
C VAL A 254 -16.31 7.85 1.51
N TYR A 255 -16.83 9.03 1.16
CA TYR A 255 -18.13 9.15 0.51
C TYR A 255 -18.20 8.35 -0.80
N THR A 256 -17.18 8.41 -1.65
CA THR A 256 -17.18 7.69 -2.93
C THR A 256 -17.21 6.17 -2.77
N ILE A 257 -16.43 5.61 -1.84
CA ILE A 257 -16.39 4.16 -1.65
C ILE A 257 -17.68 3.66 -1.02
N TRP A 258 -18.18 4.31 0.03
CA TRP A 258 -19.37 3.85 0.73
C TRP A 258 -20.64 4.01 -0.10
N CYS A 259 -20.84 5.17 -0.73
CA CYS A 259 -22.07 5.44 -1.47
C CYS A 259 -22.07 4.82 -2.87
N TYR A 260 -20.93 4.74 -3.56
CA TYR A 260 -20.88 4.23 -4.93
C TYR A 260 -20.12 2.92 -5.03
N GLY A 261 -18.91 2.83 -4.46
CA GLY A 261 -18.04 1.66 -4.61
C GLY A 261 -18.70 0.35 -4.13
N VAL A 262 -19.21 0.33 -2.90
CA VAL A 262 -19.84 -0.87 -2.32
C VAL A 262 -21.14 -1.24 -3.03
N ILE A 263 -21.98 -0.25 -3.32
CA ILE A 263 -23.27 -0.50 -4.00
C ILE A 263 -23.03 -1.11 -5.38
N VAL A 264 -22.09 -0.54 -6.15
CA VAL A 264 -21.77 -1.02 -7.51
C VAL A 264 -21.17 -2.43 -7.50
N LEU A 265 -20.45 -2.82 -6.45
CA LEU A 265 -19.86 -4.17 -6.35
C LEU A 265 -20.84 -5.24 -5.87
N LEU A 266 -21.91 -4.86 -5.18
CA LEU A 266 -22.93 -5.78 -4.65
C LEU A 266 -24.10 -6.01 -5.62
N LEU A 267 -24.26 -5.15 -6.63
CA LEU A 267 -25.34 -5.18 -7.61
C LEU A 267 -24.99 -6.06 -8.81
#